data_AF-A0A3N5W7W9-F1
#
_entry.id   AF-A0A3N5W7W9-F1
#
_cell.length_a   1.000
_cell.length_b   1.000
_cell.length_c   1.000
_cell.angle_alpha   90.00
_cell.angle_beta   90.00
_cell.angle_gamma   90.00
#
_symmetry.space_group_name_H-M   'P 1'
#
loop_
_entity.id
_entity.type
_entity.pdbx_description
1 polymer ?
#
loop_
_entity_poly.entity_id
_entity_poly.type
_entity_poly.pdbx_seq_one_letter_code
_entity_poly.pdbx_strand_id
1 'polypeptide(L)'
;MHPPEPRGREEETIVTPRPETILRRAPNVPWRMIDGKGILVDLESGYYFSLNTTGQFIWGEIDGKRTIADIARRVALRFEVDEGTALRDCVELADRLADHGLVVSVPS
;
A
#
# COMPACT_ATOMS: atom_id res chain seq x y z
N MET A 1 26.81 5.90 32.35
CA MET A 1 25.34 5.73 32.35
C MET A 1 24.89 5.78 30.91
N HIS A 2 24.81 4.63 30.25
CA HIS A 2 24.35 4.51 28.86
C HIS A 2 22.82 4.58 28.84
N PRO A 3 22.20 5.20 27.81
CA PRO A 3 20.76 5.09 27.63
C PRO A 3 20.38 3.62 27.37
N PRO A 4 19.20 3.15 27.81
CA PRO A 4 18.75 1.80 27.54
C PRO A 4 18.56 1.61 26.03
N GLU A 5 19.07 0.50 25.50
CA GLU A 5 18.76 0.04 24.15
C GLU A 5 17.24 -0.12 23.99
N PRO A 6 16.64 0.30 22.87
CA PRO A 6 15.23 0.04 22.62
C PRO A 6 15.01 -1.47 22.57
N ARG A 7 14.28 -1.97 23.58
CA ARG A 7 13.82 -3.36 23.67
C ARG A 7 12.78 -3.62 22.60
N GLY A 8 13.00 -4.66 21.79
CA GLY A 8 11.97 -5.37 21.03
C GLY A 8 11.27 -4.57 19.94
N ARG A 9 11.69 -4.75 18.69
CA ARG A 9 10.72 -5.19 17.69
C ARG A 9 11.17 -6.56 17.27
N GLU A 10 10.44 -7.55 17.77
CA GLU A 10 10.48 -8.91 17.26
C GLU A 10 10.35 -8.83 15.72
N GLU A 11 10.98 -9.76 15.01
CA GLU A 11 10.75 -9.99 13.59
C GLU A 11 9.25 -10.27 13.37
N GLU A 12 8.46 -9.22 13.31
CA GLU A 12 7.11 -9.25 12.80
C GLU A 12 7.34 -9.68 11.36
N THR A 13 6.93 -10.91 11.05
CA THR A 13 7.02 -11.47 9.70
C THR A 13 6.16 -10.58 8.83
N ILE A 14 6.74 -9.49 8.31
CA ILE A 14 6.15 -8.65 7.29
C ILE A 14 5.92 -9.60 6.13
N VAL A 15 4.67 -10.02 5.96
CA VAL A 15 4.26 -10.82 4.82
C VAL A 15 4.29 -9.86 3.64
N THR A 16 5.49 -9.58 3.13
CA THR A 16 5.67 -8.63 2.05
C THR A 16 4.85 -9.14 0.88
N PRO A 17 3.86 -8.36 0.42
CA PRO A 17 2.95 -8.84 -0.61
C PRO A 17 3.74 -9.08 -1.89
N ARG A 18 3.61 -10.29 -2.44
CA ARG A 18 4.39 -10.74 -3.60
C ARG A 18 3.88 -10.10 -4.89
N PRO A 19 4.70 -9.95 -5.94
CA PRO A 19 4.27 -9.39 -7.22
C PRO A 19 3.02 -10.05 -7.82
N GLU A 20 2.84 -11.36 -7.63
CA GLU A 20 1.69 -12.15 -8.07
C GLU A 20 0.42 -11.98 -7.21
N THR A 21 0.51 -11.25 -6.09
CA THR A 21 -0.61 -11.05 -5.16
C THR A 21 -1.67 -10.17 -5.80
N ILE A 22 -2.93 -10.60 -5.73
CA ILE A 22 -4.08 -9.77 -6.08
C ILE A 22 -4.60 -9.11 -4.81
N LEU A 23 -4.68 -7.78 -4.83
CA LEU A 23 -5.18 -7.00 -3.71
C LEU A 23 -6.57 -6.45 -4.03
N ARG A 24 -7.41 -6.40 -2.98
CA ARG A 24 -8.69 -5.69 -3.00
C ARG A 24 -8.71 -4.68 -1.87
N ARG A 25 -9.27 -3.50 -2.14
CA ARG A 25 -9.57 -2.51 -1.11
C ARG A 25 -10.53 -3.09 -0.07
N ALA A 26 -10.29 -2.83 1.21
CA ALA A 26 -11.24 -3.21 2.24
C ALA A 26 -12.56 -2.43 2.04
N PRO A 27 -13.73 -3.08 2.26
CA PRO A 27 -15.03 -2.52 1.88
C PRO A 27 -15.41 -1.26 2.67
N ASN A 28 -14.81 -1.05 3.84
CA ASN A 28 -15.15 0.03 4.77
C ASN A 28 -14.01 1.04 4.94
N VAL A 29 -13.25 1.33 3.88
CA VAL A 29 -12.20 2.36 3.90
C VAL A 29 -12.74 3.66 3.30
N PRO A 30 -13.22 4.61 4.12
CA PRO A 30 -13.52 5.94 3.63
C PRO A 30 -12.25 6.57 3.07
N TRP A 31 -12.34 7.07 1.84
CA TRP A 31 -11.28 7.87 1.25
C TRP A 31 -11.86 9.09 0.55
N ARG A 32 -11.16 10.22 0.63
CA ARG A 32 -11.57 11.48 -0.01
C ARG A 32 -10.36 12.22 -0.55
N MET A 33 -10.59 13.03 -1.59
CA MET A 33 -9.60 13.94 -2.13
C MET A 33 -9.67 15.28 -1.39
N ILE A 34 -8.56 15.71 -0.81
CA ILE A 34 -8.40 17.01 -0.13
C ILE A 34 -7.11 17.64 -0.61
N ASP A 35 -7.16 18.87 -1.15
CA ASP A 35 -6.00 19.60 -1.69
C ASP A 35 -5.14 18.78 -2.67
N GLY A 36 -5.78 17.98 -3.53
CA GLY A 36 -5.10 17.13 -4.51
C GLY A 36 -4.41 15.89 -3.92
N LYS A 37 -4.59 15.62 -2.62
CA LYS A 37 -4.09 14.43 -1.92
C LYS A 37 -5.24 13.46 -1.64
N GLY A 38 -5.00 12.17 -1.85
CA GLY A 38 -5.95 11.12 -1.48
C GLY A 38 -5.76 10.80 -0.01
N ILE A 39 -6.77 11.04 0.82
CA ILE A 39 -6.75 10.72 2.25
C ILE A 39 -7.60 9.48 2.49
N LEU A 40 -6.99 8.43 3.04
CA LEU A 40 -7.66 7.23 3.53
C LEU A 40 -7.78 7.35 5.04
N VAL A 41 -8.95 7.04 5.58
CA VAL A 41 -9.18 7.05 7.02
C VAL A 41 -9.37 5.61 7.48
N ASP A 42 -8.47 5.17 8.34
CA ASP A 42 -8.71 3.99 9.16
C ASP A 42 -9.61 4.41 10.33
N LEU A 43 -10.87 3.98 10.28
CA LEU A 43 -11.85 4.28 11.32
C LEU A 43 -11.61 3.50 12.62
N GLU A 44 -10.85 2.41 12.57
CA GLU A 44 -10.58 1.56 13.71
C GLU A 44 -9.45 2.12 14.57
N SER A 45 -8.33 2.51 13.95
CA SER A 45 -7.20 3.13 14.66
C SER A 45 -7.30 4.66 14.78
N GLY A 46 -8.14 5.31 13.98
CA GLY A 46 -8.18 6.78 13.85
C GLY A 46 -7.01 7.35 13.06
N TYR A 47 -6.16 6.49 12.46
CA TYR A 47 -5.03 6.91 11.65
C TYR A 47 -5.49 7.31 10.24
N TYR A 48 -4.85 8.34 9.68
CA TYR A 48 -5.11 8.77 8.31
C TYR A 48 -3.87 8.56 7.44
N PHE A 49 -4.08 7.93 6.29
CA PHE A 49 -3.06 7.75 5.26
C PHE A 49 -3.21 8.82 4.19
N SER A 50 -2.14 9.57 3.92
CA SER A 50 -2.10 10.48 2.77
C SER A 50 -1.37 9.82 1.60
N LEU A 51 -2.04 9.70 0.47
CA LEU A 51 -1.50 9.23 -0.79
C LEU A 51 -1.03 10.42 -1.64
N ASN A 52 0.23 10.33 -2.07
CA ASN A 52 0.76 11.16 -3.16
C ASN A 52 0.11 10.75 -4.51
N THR A 53 0.48 11.42 -5.60
CA THR A 53 -0.09 11.15 -6.93
C THR A 53 0.08 9.69 -7.37
N THR A 54 1.25 9.10 -7.12
CA THR A 54 1.52 7.69 -7.44
C THR A 54 0.65 6.75 -6.59
N GLY A 55 0.57 7.00 -5.29
CA GLY A 55 -0.25 6.19 -4.38
C GLY A 55 -1.74 6.26 -4.69
N GLN A 56 -2.24 7.43 -5.11
CA GLN A 56 -3.63 7.59 -5.57
C GLN A 56 -3.90 6.73 -6.81
N PHE A 57 -2.97 6.72 -7.75
CA PHE A 57 -3.07 5.88 -8.94
C PHE A 57 -3.06 4.39 -8.58
N ILE A 58 -2.10 3.95 -7.76
CA ILE A 58 -2.02 2.57 -7.27
C ILE A 58 -3.32 2.18 -6.57
N TRP A 59 -3.80 2.99 -5.62
CA TRP A 59 -5.06 2.76 -4.91
C TRP A 59 -6.26 2.60 -5.85
N GLY A 60 -6.31 3.41 -6.92
CA GLY A 60 -7.36 3.31 -7.94
C GLY A 60 -7.32 2.00 -8.72
N GLU A 61 -6.13 1.44 -8.96
CA GLU A 61 -5.95 0.20 -9.71
C GLU A 61 -6.19 -1.08 -8.87
N ILE A 62 -6.19 -0.97 -7.53
CA ILE A 62 -6.52 -2.07 -6.60
C ILE A 62 -8.03 -2.38 -6.66
N ASP A 63 -8.41 -3.28 -7.55
CA ASP A 63 -9.80 -3.66 -7.83
C ASP A 63 -10.13 -5.11 -7.48
N GLY A 64 -9.19 -5.87 -6.92
CA GLY A 64 -9.36 -7.30 -6.63
C GLY A 64 -9.19 -8.20 -7.85
N LYS A 65 -8.68 -7.69 -8.98
CA LYS A 65 -8.45 -8.48 -10.21
C LYS A 65 -7.02 -8.40 -10.72
N ARG A 66 -6.31 -7.29 -10.46
CA ARG A 66 -4.94 -7.07 -10.92
C ARG A 66 -3.93 -7.52 -9.88
N THR A 67 -2.84 -8.12 -10.35
CA THR A 67 -1.67 -8.41 -9.52
C THR A 67 -0.89 -7.14 -9.22
N ILE A 68 -0.08 -7.13 -8.16
CA ILE A 68 0.83 -6.02 -7.86
C ILE A 68 1.78 -5.75 -9.03
N ALA A 69 2.26 -6.79 -9.71
CA ALA A 69 3.08 -6.67 -10.91
C ALA A 69 2.35 -5.95 -12.06
N ASP A 70 1.07 -6.25 -12.29
CA ASP A 70 0.28 -5.58 -13.33
C ASP A 70 0.05 -4.10 -13.00
N ILE A 71 -0.20 -3.80 -11.72
CA ILE A 71 -0.33 -2.41 -11.25
C ILE A 71 1.01 -1.67 -11.41
N ALA A 72 2.12 -2.31 -11.07
CA ALA A 72 3.47 -1.75 -11.23
C ALA A 72 3.80 -1.41 -12.69
N ARG A 73 3.48 -2.29 -13.64
CA ARG A 73 3.65 -1.98 -15.08
C ARG A 73 2.86 -0.75 -15.52
N ARG A 74 1.64 -0.60 -14.99
CA ARG A 74 0.80 0.59 -15.27
C ARG A 74 1.38 1.86 -14.65
N VAL A 75 1.94 1.76 -13.45
CA VAL A 75 2.66 2.86 -12.81
C VAL A 75 3.89 3.25 -13.64
N ALA A 76 4.71 2.27 -14.03
CA ALA A 76 5.89 2.49 -14.86
C ALA A 76 5.53 3.24 -16.15
N LEU A 77 4.48 2.81 -16.85
CA LEU A 77 3.99 3.47 -18.06
C LEU A 77 3.42 4.87 -17.79
N ARG A 78 2.65 5.04 -16.72
CA ARG A 78 1.96 6.30 -16.41
C ARG A 78 2.89 7.41 -15.92
N PHE A 79 3.94 7.04 -15.22
CA PHE A 79 4.89 7.96 -14.59
C PHE A 79 6.27 7.96 -15.26
N GLU A 80 6.44 7.20 -16.35
CA GLU A 80 7.68 7.09 -17.12
C GLU A 80 8.90 6.72 -16.26
N VAL A 81 8.71 5.71 -15.38
CA VAL A 81 9.74 5.18 -14.50
C VAL A 81 10.07 3.73 -14.86
N ASP A 82 11.22 3.24 -14.39
CA ASP A 82 11.61 1.83 -14.51
C ASP A 82 10.62 0.89 -13.78
N GLU A 83 10.36 -0.27 -14.39
CA GLU A 83 9.45 -1.30 -13.84
C GLU A 83 9.90 -1.81 -12.46
N GLY A 84 11.21 -1.95 -12.23
CA GLY A 84 11.74 -2.36 -10.94
C GLY A 84 11.48 -1.31 -9.85
N THR A 85 11.55 -0.03 -10.20
CA THR A 85 11.21 1.08 -9.31
C THR A 85 9.71 1.11 -9.01
N ALA A 86 8.87 1.05 -10.05
CA ALA A 86 7.42 1.00 -9.87
C ALA A 86 6.97 -0.22 -9.05
N LEU A 87 7.61 -1.37 -9.22
CA LEU A 87 7.30 -2.58 -8.47
C LEU A 87 7.64 -2.42 -6.99
N ARG A 88 8.81 -1.88 -6.66
CA ARG A 88 9.19 -1.59 -5.27
C ARG A 88 8.19 -0.65 -4.61
N ASP A 89 7.84 0.44 -5.27
CA ASP A 89 6.88 1.43 -4.75
C ASP A 89 5.49 0.80 -4.54
N CYS A 90 5.03 -0.03 -5.48
CA CYS A 90 3.76 -0.74 -5.36
C CYS A 90 3.77 -1.75 -4.21
N VAL A 91 4.85 -2.51 -4.04
CA VAL A 91 4.99 -3.49 -2.94
C VAL A 91 5.06 -2.78 -1.59
N GLU A 92 5.85 -1.73 -1.46
CA GLU A 92 5.98 -0.96 -0.21
C GLU A 92 4.64 -0.32 0.18
N LEU A 93 3.91 0.26 -0.78
CA LEU A 93 2.60 0.82 -0.52
C LEU A 93 1.59 -0.29 -0.16
N ALA A 94 1.59 -1.40 -0.88
CA ALA A 94 0.73 -2.54 -0.59
C ALA A 94 0.93 -3.10 0.81
N ASP A 95 2.19 -3.24 1.23
CA ASP A 95 2.57 -3.72 2.56
C ASP A 95 2.01 -2.80 3.65
N ARG A 96 2.26 -1.49 3.52
CA ARG A 96 1.73 -0.48 4.45
C ARG A 96 0.20 -0.44 4.48
N LEU A 97 -0.47 -0.58 3.34
CA LEU A 97 -1.93 -0.61 3.32
C LEU A 97 -2.47 -1.90 3.96
N ALA A 98 -1.79 -3.03 3.81
CA ALA A 98 -2.19 -4.31 4.37
C ALA A 98 -2.02 -4.33 5.90
N ASP A 99 -0.90 -3.77 6.40
CA ASP A 99 -0.60 -3.61 7.82
C ASP A 99 -1.70 -2.82 8.56
N HIS A 100 -2.24 -1.79 7.89
CA HIS A 100 -3.35 -0.99 8.39
C HIS A 100 -4.75 -1.52 8.03
N GLY A 101 -4.86 -2.75 7.49
CA GLY A 101 -6.15 -3.36 7.14
C GLY A 101 -6.92 -2.65 6.01
N LEU A 102 -6.27 -1.75 5.27
CA LEU A 102 -6.89 -0.94 4.21
C LEU A 102 -7.05 -1.73 2.90
N VAL A 103 -6.23 -2.76 2.72
CA VAL A 103 -6.34 -3.74 1.63
C VAL A 103 -6.27 -5.14 2.18
N VAL A 104 -6.85 -6.09 1.44
CA VAL A 104 -6.80 -7.52 1.73
C VAL A 104 -6.31 -8.27 0.50
N SER A 105 -5.49 -9.29 0.71
CA SER A 105 -5.15 -10.23 -0.36
C SER A 105 -6.36 -11.08 -0.72
N VAL A 106 -6.54 -11.29 -2.02
CA VAL A 106 -7.55 -12.20 -2.54
C VAL A 106 -6.89 -13.57 -2.68
N PRO A 107 -7.35 -14.62 -1.98
CA PRO A 107 -6.86 -15.96 -2.21
C PRO A 107 -7.20 -16.37 -3.65
N SER A 108 -6.19 -16.85 -4.37
CA SER A 108 -6.34 -17.44 -5.71
C SER A 108 -6.95 -18.84 -5.63
#